data_AF-A0A3C0Y736-F1
#
_entry.id   AF-A0A3C0Y736-F1
#
_cell.length_a   1.000
_cell.length_b   1.000
_cell.length_c   1.000
_cell.angle_alpha   90.00
_cell.angle_beta   90.00
_cell.angle_gamma   90.00
#
_symmetry.space_group_name_H-M   'P 1'
#
loop_
_entity.id
_entity.type
_entity.pdbx_description
1 polymer ?
#
loop_
_entity_poly.entity_id
_entity_poly.type
_entity_poly.pdbx_seq_one_letter_code
_entity_poly.pdbx_strand_id
1 'polypeptide(L)'
;MRDISLLFEFDASQVTWIATANNALILDQPLRSRFREFHIMPPTASECLVLAEEVMRAAIKSVAVKGFKTDVSLRRHLAHLPARQISQLTLEAVANAVAAGRKELKLDDFPRWLFDDDDATGESSTTPNYLH
;
A
#
# COMPACT_ATOMS: atom_id res chain seq x y z
N MET A 1 16.19 19.82 30.35
CA MET A 1 15.52 20.46 29.19
C MET A 1 14.16 20.93 29.69
N ARG A 2 13.97 22.23 29.84
CA ARG A 2 12.75 22.82 30.42
C ARG A 2 11.81 23.08 29.24
N ASP A 3 10.61 22.53 29.31
CA ASP A 3 9.55 22.79 28.34
C ASP A 3 9.22 24.29 28.37
N ILE A 4 9.35 24.97 27.22
CA ILE A 4 9.04 26.39 27.10
C ILE A 4 7.59 26.45 26.61
N SER A 5 6.65 26.38 27.56
CA SER A 5 5.24 26.56 27.25
C SER A 5 5.01 28.03 26.92
N LEU A 6 5.09 28.38 25.64
CA LEU A 6 4.71 29.69 25.14
C LEU A 6 3.19 29.82 25.30
N LEU A 7 2.75 30.79 26.11
CA LEU A 7 1.35 31.24 26.15
C LEU A 7 1.10 32.03 24.86
N PHE A 8 0.75 31.33 23.79
CA PHE A 8 0.29 31.95 22.55
C PHE A 8 -1.17 31.58 22.31
N GLU A 9 -1.95 32.55 21.85
CA GLU A 9 -3.33 32.34 21.48
C GLU A 9 -3.35 31.67 20.10
N PHE A 10 -3.82 30.42 20.05
CA PHE A 10 -3.91 29.65 18.81
C PHE A 10 -5.24 29.98 18.13
N ASP A 11 -5.20 30.87 17.14
CA ASP A 11 -6.35 31.12 16.26
C ASP A 11 -6.61 29.90 15.39
N ALA A 12 -7.62 29.11 15.78
CA ALA A 12 -8.03 27.92 15.06
C ALA A 12 -8.87 28.22 13.80
N SER A 13 -9.17 29.48 13.49
CA SER A 13 -10.01 29.86 12.33
C SER A 13 -9.43 29.41 10.98
N GLN A 14 -8.11 29.20 10.91
CA GLN A 14 -7.41 28.74 9.69
C GLN A 14 -7.08 27.24 9.69
N VAL A 15 -7.56 26.48 10.69
CA VAL A 15 -7.25 25.05 10.80
C VAL A 15 -8.21 24.23 9.95
N THR A 16 -7.66 23.48 8.99
CA THR A 16 -8.39 22.45 8.25
C THR A 16 -8.15 21.09 8.88
N TRP A 17 -9.21 20.45 9.37
CA TRP A 17 -9.14 19.11 9.97
C TRP A 17 -9.42 18.04 8.91
N ILE A 18 -8.51 17.06 8.79
CA ILE A 18 -8.68 15.86 7.96
C ILE A 18 -8.70 14.65 8.90
N ALA A 19 -9.79 13.88 8.86
CA ALA A 19 -9.95 12.67 9.67
C ALA A 19 -10.24 11.47 8.77
N THR A 20 -9.74 10.30 9.16
CA THR A 20 -10.00 9.02 8.49
C THR A 20 -10.65 8.05 9.49
N ALA A 21 -11.60 7.24 9.01
CA ALA A 21 -12.26 6.23 9.82
C ALA A 21 -12.52 4.98 8.97
N ASN A 22 -12.21 3.81 9.52
CA ASN A 22 -12.54 2.54 8.88
C ASN A 22 -14.05 2.25 8.92
N ASN A 23 -14.74 2.74 9.95
CA ASN A 23 -16.18 2.65 10.07
C ASN A 23 -16.76 3.94 10.67
N ALA A 24 -17.35 4.78 9.81
CA ALA A 24 -17.95 6.05 10.22
C ALA A 24 -19.19 5.89 11.10
N LEU A 25 -19.84 4.71 11.11
CA LEU A 25 -21.06 4.48 11.91
C LEU A 25 -20.79 4.42 13.42
N ILE A 26 -19.53 4.21 13.83
CA ILE A 26 -19.12 4.19 15.24
C ILE A 26 -18.99 5.62 15.78
N LEU A 27 -18.88 6.62 14.91
CA LEU A 27 -18.75 8.02 15.30
C LEU A 27 -20.13 8.65 15.55
N ASP A 28 -20.26 9.38 16.65
CA ASP A 28 -21.49 10.08 16.98
C ASP A 28 -21.86 11.13 15.92
N GLN A 29 -23.17 11.23 15.64
CA GLN A 29 -23.72 12.15 14.65
C GLN A 29 -23.27 13.62 14.82
N PRO A 30 -23.14 14.19 16.04
CA PRO A 30 -22.69 15.57 16.22
C PRO A 30 -21.22 15.81 15.82
N LEU A 31 -20.38 14.77 15.82
CA LEU A 31 -19.00 14.88 15.33
C LEU A 31 -19.00 14.82 13.81
N ARG A 32 -19.72 13.84 13.26
CA ARG A 32 -19.83 13.61 11.81
C ARG A 32 -20.38 14.82 11.06
N SER A 33 -21.39 15.49 11.59
CA SER A 33 -22.01 16.67 10.96
C SER A 33 -21.08 17.88 10.84
N ARG A 34 -19.93 17.88 11.53
CA ARG A 34 -18.90 18.94 11.41
C ARG A 34 -17.91 18.69 10.27
N PHE A 35 -17.91 17.52 9.66
CA PHE A 35 -17.02 17.15 8.56
C PHE A 35 -17.79 17.03 7.24
N ARG A 36 -17.07 17.27 6.13
CA ARG A 36 -17.52 16.81 4.81
C ARG A 36 -17.07 15.36 4.64
N GLU A 37 -18.02 14.44 4.55
CA GLU A 37 -17.73 13.00 4.41
C GLU A 37 -17.44 12.64 2.95
N PHE A 38 -16.35 11.89 2.74
CA PHE A 38 -15.99 11.29 1.47
C PHE A 38 -15.83 9.78 1.67
N HIS A 39 -16.61 8.99 0.95
CA HIS A 39 -16.51 7.53 1.02
C HIS A 39 -15.54 7.02 -0.05
N ILE A 40 -14.46 6.40 0.39
CA ILE A 40 -13.49 5.75 -0.49
C ILE A 40 -14.05 4.37 -0.82
N MET A 41 -14.53 4.22 -2.06
CA MET A 41 -14.99 2.94 -2.57
C MET A 41 -13.79 2.04 -2.91
N PRO A 42 -13.92 0.71 -2.79
CA PRO A 42 -12.94 -0.21 -3.33
C PRO A 42 -12.73 0.06 -4.83
N PRO A 43 -11.48 0.02 -5.31
CA PRO A 43 -11.18 0.21 -6.73
C PRO A 43 -11.80 -0.90 -7.59
N THR A 44 -12.13 -0.55 -8.83
CA THR A 44 -12.49 -1.52 -9.88
C THR A 44 -11.28 -2.38 -10.26
N ALA A 45 -11.51 -3.52 -10.91
CA ALA A 45 -10.43 -4.42 -11.34
C ALA A 45 -9.40 -3.71 -12.24
N SER A 46 -9.84 -2.81 -13.14
CA SER A 46 -8.94 -2.01 -13.96
C SER A 46 -8.13 -1.02 -13.14
N GLU A 47 -8.73 -0.40 -12.12
CA GLU A 47 -8.02 0.52 -11.22
C GLU A 47 -7.03 -0.23 -10.32
N CYS A 48 -7.33 -1.46 -9.91
CA CYS A 48 -6.39 -2.31 -9.17
C CYS A 48 -5.12 -2.59 -9.96
N LEU A 49 -5.23 -2.87 -11.26
CA LEU A 49 -4.07 -3.10 -12.12
C LEU A 49 -3.18 -1.86 -12.24
N VAL A 50 -3.80 -0.68 -12.37
CA VAL A 50 -3.09 0.60 -12.41
C VAL A 50 -2.44 0.90 -11.05
N LEU A 51 -3.17 0.71 -9.96
CA LEU A 51 -2.66 0.88 -8.60
C LEU A 51 -1.46 -0.02 -8.34
N ALA A 52 -1.54 -1.30 -8.70
CA ALA A 52 -0.46 -2.26 -8.51
C ALA A 52 0.79 -1.87 -9.30
N GLU A 53 0.63 -1.43 -10.55
CA GLU A 53 1.74 -0.93 -11.36
C GLU A 53 2.39 0.31 -10.73
N GLU A 54 1.60 1.28 -10.30
CA GLU A 54 2.13 2.53 -9.74
C GLU A 54 2.79 2.33 -8.36
N VAL A 55 2.22 1.48 -7.52
CA VAL A 55 2.83 1.13 -6.22
C VAL A 55 4.14 0.37 -6.43
N MET A 56 4.18 -0.59 -7.34
CA MET A 56 5.41 -1.31 -7.71
C MET A 56 6.46 -0.32 -8.25
N ARG A 57 6.06 0.58 -9.16
CA ARG A 57 6.96 1.61 -9.72
C ARG A 57 7.52 2.54 -8.63
N ALA A 58 6.67 2.98 -7.70
CA ALA A 58 7.08 3.82 -6.58
C ALA A 58 8.08 3.11 -5.66
N ALA A 59 7.81 1.84 -5.35
CA ALA A 59 8.71 1.00 -4.55
C ALA A 59 10.07 0.84 -5.24
N ILE A 60 10.10 0.47 -6.53
CA ILE A 60 11.35 0.35 -7.30
C ILE A 60 12.09 1.68 -7.32
N LYS A 61 11.42 2.80 -7.58
CA LYS A 61 12.05 4.13 -7.62
C LYS A 61 12.68 4.52 -6.29
N SER A 62 12.17 4.02 -5.16
CA SER A 62 12.69 4.35 -3.83
C SER A 62 14.05 3.70 -3.51
N VAL A 63 14.40 2.59 -4.17
CA VAL A 63 15.61 1.80 -3.82
C VAL A 63 16.48 1.40 -5.02
N ALA A 64 15.95 1.38 -6.23
CA ALA A 64 16.64 0.79 -7.37
C ALA A 64 17.68 1.72 -7.99
N VAL A 65 18.75 1.11 -8.50
CA VAL A 65 19.81 1.82 -9.25
C VAL A 65 19.24 2.37 -10.56
N LYS A 66 19.76 3.50 -11.03
CA LYS A 66 19.36 4.12 -12.30
C LYS A 66 19.35 3.08 -13.45
N GLY A 67 18.24 3.03 -14.18
CA GLY A 67 18.05 2.12 -15.31
C GLY A 67 17.47 0.74 -14.96
N PHE A 68 17.00 0.55 -13.73
CA PHE A 68 16.29 -0.66 -13.34
C PHE A 68 14.95 -0.79 -14.08
N LYS A 69 14.74 -1.93 -14.73
CA LYS A 69 13.56 -2.19 -15.55
C LYS A 69 12.49 -2.91 -14.75
N THR A 70 11.25 -2.52 -15.00
CA THR A 70 10.06 -3.16 -14.42
C THR A 70 9.29 -3.85 -15.54
N ASP A 71 8.90 -5.10 -15.33
CA ASP A 71 7.97 -5.78 -16.22
C ASP A 71 6.53 -5.43 -15.82
N VAL A 72 5.79 -4.89 -16.78
CA VAL A 72 4.38 -4.52 -16.64
C VAL A 72 3.49 -5.76 -16.43
N SER A 73 3.92 -6.94 -16.89
CA SER A 73 3.14 -8.18 -16.77
C SER A 73 2.88 -8.59 -15.31
N LEU A 74 3.81 -8.24 -14.41
CA LEU A 74 3.78 -8.53 -12.97
C LEU A 74 2.60 -7.88 -12.24
N ARG A 75 2.06 -6.76 -12.76
CA ARG A 75 0.95 -6.04 -12.11
C ARG A 75 -0.29 -6.93 -11.93
N ARG A 76 -0.50 -7.92 -12.80
CA ARG A 76 -1.64 -8.85 -12.72
C ARG A 76 -1.58 -9.71 -11.46
N HIS A 77 -0.39 -10.19 -11.11
CA HIS A 77 -0.17 -10.99 -9.89
C HIS A 77 -0.21 -10.13 -8.62
N LEU A 78 0.03 -8.83 -8.73
CA LEU A 78 0.02 -7.91 -7.59
C LEU A 78 -1.34 -7.23 -7.36
N ALA A 79 -2.23 -7.20 -8.35
CA ALA A 79 -3.47 -6.41 -8.34
C ALA A 79 -4.49 -6.82 -7.27
N HIS A 80 -4.42 -8.05 -6.77
CA HIS A 80 -5.30 -8.52 -5.70
C HIS A 80 -4.78 -8.17 -4.29
N LEU A 81 -3.55 -7.67 -4.18
CA LEU A 81 -2.90 -7.39 -2.91
C LEU A 81 -3.11 -5.93 -2.46
N PRO A 82 -3.12 -5.68 -1.13
CA PRO A 82 -3.11 -4.32 -0.61
C PRO A 82 -1.80 -3.62 -0.97
N ALA A 83 -1.85 -2.31 -1.24
CA ALA A 83 -0.70 -1.51 -1.66
C ALA A 83 0.54 -1.66 -0.76
N ARG A 84 0.35 -1.77 0.56
CA ARG A 84 1.44 -2.00 1.51
C ARG A 84 2.18 -3.31 1.23
N GLN A 85 1.45 -4.38 0.94
CA GLN A 85 2.03 -5.69 0.64
C GLN A 85 2.71 -5.69 -0.72
N ILE A 86 2.12 -5.04 -1.74
CA ILE A 86 2.78 -4.82 -3.04
C ILE A 86 4.14 -4.14 -2.85
N SER A 87 4.18 -3.07 -2.05
CA SER A 87 5.41 -2.34 -1.77
C SER A 87 6.46 -3.24 -1.08
N GLN A 88 6.07 -3.98 -0.05
CA GLN A 88 6.99 -4.87 0.68
C GLN A 88 7.58 -5.96 -0.22
N LEU A 89 6.73 -6.67 -0.96
CA LEU A 89 7.17 -7.73 -1.89
C LEU A 89 8.06 -7.18 -2.99
N THR A 90 7.74 -6.00 -3.51
CA THR A 90 8.56 -5.34 -4.53
C THR A 90 9.93 -4.97 -4.00
N LEU A 91 10.03 -4.45 -2.77
CA LEU A 91 11.31 -4.09 -2.14
C LEU A 91 12.20 -5.33 -1.93
N GLU A 92 11.62 -6.42 -1.46
CA GLU A 92 12.31 -7.71 -1.30
C GLU A 92 12.80 -8.26 -2.64
N ALA A 93 11.94 -8.25 -3.66
CA ALA A 93 12.29 -8.71 -4.99
C ALA A 93 13.40 -7.85 -5.64
N VAL A 94 13.38 -6.53 -5.43
CA VAL A 94 14.48 -5.66 -5.89
C VAL A 94 15.79 -6.01 -5.18
N ALA A 95 15.76 -6.28 -3.86
CA ALA A 95 16.95 -6.69 -3.13
C ALA A 95 17.53 -8.01 -3.68
N ASN A 96 16.67 -8.99 -3.97
CA ASN A 96 17.06 -10.27 -4.59
C ASN A 96 17.67 -10.07 -5.98
N ALA A 97 17.04 -9.26 -6.83
CA ALA A 97 17.54 -8.95 -8.16
C ALA A 97 18.92 -8.27 -8.13
N VAL A 98 19.10 -7.29 -7.22
CA VAL A 98 20.37 -6.58 -7.05
C VAL A 98 21.45 -7.51 -6.50
N ALA A 99 21.13 -8.37 -5.54
CA ALA A 99 22.06 -9.37 -5.01
C ALA A 99 22.52 -10.36 -6.10
N ALA A 100 21.64 -10.67 -7.07
CA ALA A 100 21.97 -11.46 -8.25
C ALA A 100 22.68 -10.68 -9.38
N GLY A 101 23.04 -9.41 -9.15
CA GLY A 101 23.72 -8.55 -10.14
C GLY A 101 22.82 -8.10 -11.30
N ARG A 102 21.49 -8.25 -11.18
CA ARG A 102 20.52 -7.89 -12.21
C ARG A 102 20.00 -6.46 -12.01
N LYS A 103 19.46 -5.90 -13.09
CA LYS A 103 18.76 -4.60 -13.11
C LYS A 103 17.33 -4.73 -13.63
N GLU A 104 16.74 -5.90 -13.45
CA GLU A 104 15.37 -6.23 -13.85
C GLU A 104 14.80 -7.22 -12.84
N LEU A 105 13.49 -7.13 -12.59
CA LEU A 105 12.77 -8.11 -11.79
C LEU A 105 12.41 -9.32 -12.64
N LYS A 106 12.57 -10.50 -12.05
CA LYS A 106 12.07 -11.78 -12.56
C LYS A 106 11.07 -12.37 -11.57
N LEU A 107 10.27 -13.32 -12.04
CA LEU A 107 9.34 -14.07 -11.20
C LEU A 107 10.06 -14.73 -10.01
N ASP A 108 11.26 -15.27 -10.25
CA ASP A 108 12.07 -15.91 -9.20
C ASP A 108 12.53 -14.97 -8.08
N ASP A 109 12.45 -13.65 -8.27
CA ASP A 109 12.79 -12.67 -7.23
C ASP A 109 11.67 -12.52 -6.18
N PHE A 110 10.46 -12.98 -6.50
CA PHE A 110 9.29 -12.94 -5.63
C PHE A 110 9.02 -14.31 -4.98
N PRO A 111 8.28 -14.35 -3.87
CA PRO A 111 7.81 -15.61 -3.29
C PRO A 111 6.95 -16.42 -4.27
N ARG A 112 7.13 -17.75 -4.29
CA ARG A 112 6.43 -18.65 -5.23
C ARG A 112 4.90 -18.58 -5.14
N TRP A 113 4.37 -18.45 -3.92
CA TRP A 113 2.93 -18.36 -3.66
C TRP A 113 2.25 -17.18 -4.38
N LEU A 114 3.01 -16.17 -4.83
CA LEU A 114 2.47 -15.05 -5.60
C LEU A 114 2.00 -15.46 -7.01
N PHE A 115 2.55 -16.55 -7.53
CA PHE A 115 2.29 -17.04 -8.90
C PHE A 115 1.64 -18.42 -8.93
N ASP A 116 1.48 -19.06 -7.77
CA ASP A 116 0.69 -20.26 -7.65
C ASP A 116 -0.77 -19.83 -7.86
N ASP A 117 -1.24 -19.94 -9.11
CA ASP A 117 -2.67 -19.93 -9.39
C ASP A 117 -3.22 -21.17 -8.69
N ASP A 118 -3.83 -20.98 -7.52
CA ASP A 118 -4.59 -22.03 -6.84
C ASP A 118 -5.56 -22.63 -7.87
N ASP A 119 -5.26 -23.87 -8.29
CA ASP A 119 -6.25 -24.79 -8.81
C ASP A 119 -7.48 -24.65 -7.92
N ALA A 120 -8.58 -24.22 -8.52
CA ALA A 120 -9.84 -24.01 -7.84
C ALA A 120 -10.36 -25.33 -7.25
N THR A 121 -9.92 -25.76 -6.06
CA THR A 121 -10.63 -26.66 -5.14
C THR A 121 -9.88 -26.87 -3.80
N GLY A 122 -10.44 -26.34 -2.72
CA GLY A 122 -10.51 -27.02 -1.41
C GLY A 122 -9.25 -27.06 -0.52
N GLU A 123 -9.31 -26.28 0.56
CA GLU A 123 -8.68 -26.55 1.87
C GLU A 123 -7.14 -26.58 1.98
N SER A 124 -6.55 -25.48 2.45
CA SER A 124 -6.00 -25.36 3.82
C SER A 124 -4.87 -24.31 3.91
N SER A 125 -5.14 -23.27 4.71
CA SER A 125 -4.19 -22.50 5.55
C SER A 125 -2.80 -22.14 4.98
N THR A 126 -2.56 -20.84 4.76
CA THR A 126 -1.66 -19.99 5.58
C THR A 126 -1.66 -18.57 5.00
N THR A 127 -2.65 -17.78 5.37
CA THR A 127 -2.53 -16.32 5.27
C THR A 127 -1.87 -15.86 6.57
N PRO A 128 -0.68 -15.24 6.57
CA PRO A 128 -0.15 -14.65 7.78
C PRO A 128 -1.06 -13.47 8.16
N ASN A 129 -1.76 -13.65 9.28
CA ASN A 129 -2.70 -12.70 9.84
C ASN A 129 -1.94 -11.47 10.36
N TYR A 130 -1.84 -10.43 9.55
CA TYR A 130 -1.35 -9.11 9.96
C TYR A 130 -2.53 -8.13 10.08
N LEU A 131 -3.44 -8.41 11.00
CA LEU A 131 -4.44 -7.46 11.51
C LEU A 131 -4.32 -7.41 13.03
N HIS A 132 -3.57 -6.43 13.52
CA HIS A 132 -3.70 -5.85 14.86
C HIS A 132 -3.83 -4.34 14.69
#